data_AF-E7RRF1-F1
#
_entry.id   AF-E7RRF1-F1
#
_cell.length_a   1.000
_cell.length_b   1.000
_cell.length_c   1.000
_cell.angle_alpha   90.00
_cell.angle_beta   90.00
_cell.angle_gamma   90.00
#
_symmetry.space_group_name_H-M   'P 1'
#
loop_
_entity.id
_entity.type
_entity.pdbx_description
1 polymer ?
#
loop_
_entity_poly.entity_id
_entity_poly.type
_entity_poly.pdbx_seq_one_letter_code
_entity_poly.pdbx_strand_id
1 'polypeptide(L)'
;MKDLKYILFVLICTLFVSCMGEDYADPQGNGMPPYGNNELQETNVVSIAALKTKYASTISSNGMEQISEDIQIKGYVTGNDIEGNIYNSIALQDETGAIIISIGQGGLHGSLPVGQQILVSLKGLVIGGYGMQPQIGAVYTNKNGTQSVGRMNRYAWSTHHKILGTPDASKVKPTDFDLSKIGDQTYLAENCGKLMTLKKVKLKDADGKAVFAPNDGSVQLTANNVNRAIQGHNNIVVRTSTYADFANMVMPTEVLNITGIFTRFRDTWQILIRSTGDIEEAPKAIYQQSFAESQGDFTIFNTTLPTELANVWSWVSANFGMKATAYVTASHANVAAESWLISPSIDLTKAATASLSVDQALNFLQGNTLSNFAQVTISTDYQSGDPASATWTPLTLSQYPAGSDWKFVTGTTSLNTYKGKKIRIAFHYKSTSACAPTWEVKNFTVE
;
A
#
# COMPACT_ATOMS: atom_id res chain seq x y z
N MET A 1 -21.74 -7.36 67.38
CA MET A 1 -20.89 -6.57 66.45
C MET A 1 -20.28 -7.44 65.34
N LYS A 2 -21.10 -8.17 64.58
CA LYS A 2 -20.63 -8.85 63.34
C LYS A 2 -21.56 -8.57 62.15
N ASP A 3 -22.80 -8.15 62.39
CA ASP A 3 -23.76 -7.88 61.30
C ASP A 3 -23.88 -6.40 60.90
N LEU A 4 -23.28 -5.47 61.67
CA LEU A 4 -23.32 -4.04 61.36
C LEU A 4 -22.32 -3.63 60.25
N LYS A 5 -21.30 -4.47 59.98
CA LYS A 5 -20.30 -4.20 58.94
C LYS A 5 -20.83 -4.45 57.53
N TYR A 6 -21.78 -5.37 57.36
CA TYR A 6 -22.37 -5.66 56.06
C TYR A 6 -23.45 -4.65 55.68
N ILE A 7 -24.16 -4.07 56.65
CA ILE A 7 -25.15 -3.01 56.40
C ILE A 7 -24.47 -1.70 56.00
N LEU A 8 -23.31 -1.37 56.57
CA LEU A 8 -22.58 -0.15 56.20
C LEU A 8 -21.92 -0.24 54.81
N PHE A 9 -21.58 -1.45 54.36
CA PHE A 9 -21.00 -1.66 53.03
C PHE A 9 -22.05 -1.60 51.91
N VAL A 10 -23.29 -2.03 52.18
CA VAL A 10 -24.40 -1.89 51.22
C VAL A 10 -24.88 -0.45 51.10
N LEU A 11 -24.81 0.35 52.17
CA LEU A 11 -25.24 1.77 52.15
C LEU A 11 -24.25 2.70 51.43
N ILE A 12 -22.97 2.33 51.33
CA ILE A 12 -21.94 3.11 50.61
C ILE A 12 -21.99 2.83 49.09
N CYS A 13 -22.43 1.65 48.67
CA CYS A 13 -22.61 1.34 47.26
C CYS A 13 -23.84 2.02 46.62
N THR A 14 -24.81 2.47 47.42
CA THR A 14 -25.99 3.20 46.92
C THR A 14 -25.77 4.71 46.76
N LEU A 15 -24.65 5.26 47.23
CA LEU A 15 -24.31 6.68 47.10
C LEU A 15 -23.56 7.03 45.80
N PHE A 16 -23.24 6.03 44.97
CA PHE A 16 -22.67 6.22 43.63
C PHE A 16 -23.61 5.80 42.49
N VAL A 17 -24.88 5.56 42.79
CA VAL A 17 -25.93 5.58 41.74
C VAL A 17 -26.33 7.04 41.51
N SER A 18 -25.38 7.85 41.04
CA SER A 18 -25.78 8.92 40.15
C SER A 18 -26.24 8.21 38.88
N CYS A 19 -27.55 8.20 38.63
CA CYS A 19 -28.01 8.23 37.26
C CYS A 19 -27.30 9.42 36.61
N MET A 20 -26.16 9.18 35.97
CA MET A 20 -25.76 10.06 34.88
C MET A 20 -26.88 9.86 33.88
N GLY A 21 -27.84 10.79 33.87
CA GLY A 21 -28.74 10.91 32.74
C GLY A 21 -27.87 10.91 31.48
N GLU A 22 -28.35 10.20 30.46
CA GLU A 22 -27.70 10.15 29.14
C GLU A 22 -27.52 11.55 28.51
N ASP A 23 -28.08 12.59 29.14
CA ASP A 23 -27.91 13.99 28.82
C ASP A 23 -26.75 14.62 29.61
N TYR A 24 -25.51 14.18 29.38
CA TYR A 24 -24.51 15.22 29.19
C TYR A 24 -24.92 15.85 27.87
N ALA A 25 -25.63 16.98 27.94
CA ALA A 25 -25.96 17.77 26.77
C ALA A 25 -24.63 18.20 26.15
N ASP A 26 -24.09 17.35 25.28
CA ASP A 26 -23.15 17.75 24.25
C ASP A 26 -23.77 19.00 23.65
N PRO A 27 -23.09 20.16 23.63
CA PRO A 27 -23.66 21.37 23.05
C PRO A 27 -24.31 20.97 21.74
N GLN A 28 -25.64 21.13 21.68
CA GLN A 28 -26.48 20.75 20.55
C GLN A 28 -26.09 21.63 19.35
N GLY A 29 -24.92 21.34 18.79
CA GLY A 29 -24.55 21.75 17.46
C GLY A 29 -25.57 21.10 16.55
N ASN A 30 -26.01 21.84 15.55
CA ASN A 30 -26.89 21.45 14.46
C ASN A 30 -26.39 20.28 13.59
N GLY A 31 -25.56 19.36 14.12
CA GLY A 31 -24.87 18.30 13.38
C GLY A 31 -23.82 18.81 12.40
N MET A 32 -23.55 20.11 12.39
CA MET A 32 -22.66 20.76 11.43
C MET A 32 -21.26 20.88 12.05
N PRO A 33 -20.19 20.55 11.30
CA PRO A 33 -18.84 20.71 11.79
C PRO A 33 -18.57 22.16 12.23
N PRO A 34 -17.93 22.41 13.38
CA PRO A 34 -17.63 23.77 13.87
C PRO A 34 -16.50 24.45 13.08
N TYR A 35 -15.94 23.76 12.08
CA TYR A 35 -14.82 24.23 11.26
C TYR A 35 -15.22 24.33 9.79
N GLY A 36 -14.70 25.35 9.12
CA GLY A 36 -14.94 25.60 7.70
C GLY A 36 -16.19 26.42 7.43
N ASN A 37 -16.52 26.50 6.15
CA ASN A 37 -17.65 27.23 5.61
C ASN A 37 -18.74 26.25 5.20
N ASN A 38 -19.65 26.00 6.12
CA ASN A 38 -20.70 25.03 5.89
C ASN A 38 -21.78 25.48 4.88
N GLU A 39 -21.80 26.77 4.53
CA GLU A 39 -22.65 27.32 3.47
C GLU A 39 -22.13 26.98 2.06
N LEU A 40 -20.88 26.54 1.94
CA LEU A 40 -20.29 26.16 0.66
C LEU A 40 -21.07 24.99 0.03
N GLN A 41 -21.43 25.14 -1.24
CA GLN A 41 -22.13 24.10 -2.01
C GLN A 41 -21.23 23.60 -3.14
N GLU A 42 -21.41 22.35 -3.53
CA GLU A 42 -20.76 21.80 -4.71
C GLU A 42 -21.34 22.43 -5.96
N THR A 43 -20.50 23.12 -6.74
CA THR A 43 -20.89 23.75 -8.00
C THR A 43 -19.97 23.28 -9.13
N ASN A 44 -18.78 23.87 -9.23
CA ASN A 44 -17.82 23.65 -10.31
C ASN A 44 -16.67 22.77 -9.84
N VAL A 45 -16.99 21.55 -9.40
CA VAL A 45 -16.00 20.59 -8.91
C VAL A 45 -15.25 19.99 -10.10
N VAL A 46 -13.94 20.19 -10.16
CA VAL A 46 -13.04 19.54 -11.12
C VAL A 46 -12.22 18.47 -10.41
N SER A 47 -11.71 17.50 -11.18
CA SER A 47 -10.76 16.53 -10.63
C SER A 47 -9.40 17.17 -10.36
N ILE A 48 -8.66 16.64 -9.39
CA ILE A 48 -7.33 17.14 -9.03
C ILE A 48 -6.37 16.97 -10.21
N ALA A 49 -6.48 15.90 -10.99
CA ALA A 49 -5.70 15.74 -12.21
C ALA A 49 -6.01 16.84 -13.25
N ALA A 50 -7.29 17.15 -13.47
CA ALA A 50 -7.68 18.21 -14.41
C ALA A 50 -7.18 19.59 -13.96
N LEU A 51 -7.24 19.88 -12.65
CA LEU A 51 -6.66 21.10 -12.08
C LEU A 51 -5.14 21.17 -12.31
N LYS A 52 -4.41 20.08 -12.03
CA LYS A 52 -2.96 20.01 -12.27
C LYS A 52 -2.60 20.21 -13.74
N THR A 53 -3.37 19.62 -14.66
CA THR A 53 -3.18 19.81 -16.11
C THR A 53 -3.41 21.26 -16.52
N LYS A 54 -4.47 21.90 -16.00
CA LYS A 54 -4.78 23.30 -16.28
C LYS A 54 -3.63 24.25 -15.89
N TYR A 55 -2.99 24.00 -14.75
CA TYR A 55 -1.89 24.83 -14.22
C TYR A 55 -0.50 24.20 -14.43
N ALA A 56 -0.35 23.28 -15.39
CA ALA A 56 0.86 22.47 -15.54
C ALA A 56 2.11 23.31 -15.80
N SER A 57 2.03 24.36 -16.63
CA SER A 57 3.13 25.28 -16.93
C SER A 57 3.54 26.11 -15.70
N THR A 58 2.57 26.64 -14.96
CA THR A 58 2.80 27.37 -13.71
C THR A 58 3.47 26.49 -12.67
N ILE A 59 3.04 25.23 -12.53
CA ILE A 59 3.63 24.27 -11.60
C ILE A 59 5.05 23.86 -12.02
N SER A 60 5.26 23.49 -13.29
CA SER A 60 6.54 22.96 -13.77
C SER A 60 7.65 24.02 -13.84
N SER A 61 7.29 25.29 -14.06
CA SER A 61 8.21 26.43 -13.97
C SER A 61 8.49 26.87 -12.53
N ASN A 62 7.91 26.19 -11.53
CA ASN A 62 7.96 26.59 -10.13
C ASN A 62 7.44 28.03 -9.90
N GLY A 63 6.48 28.44 -10.73
CA GLY A 63 5.78 29.71 -10.64
C GLY A 63 4.58 29.63 -9.71
N MET A 64 3.78 30.68 -9.73
CA MET A 64 2.52 30.78 -9.00
C MET A 64 1.50 31.62 -9.79
N GLU A 65 0.23 31.30 -9.60
CA GLU A 65 -0.89 31.96 -10.25
C GLU A 65 -2.09 32.00 -9.30
N GLN A 66 -2.78 33.14 -9.26
CA GLN A 66 -4.04 33.25 -8.52
C GLN A 66 -5.18 32.67 -9.35
N ILE A 67 -5.97 31.79 -8.75
CA ILE A 67 -7.14 31.18 -9.41
C ILE A 67 -8.26 32.22 -9.40
N SER A 68 -8.61 32.78 -10.56
CA SER A 68 -9.68 33.78 -10.70
C SER A 68 -11.06 33.15 -10.93
N GLU A 69 -11.08 31.93 -11.46
CA GLU A 69 -12.29 31.17 -11.77
C GLU A 69 -12.90 30.56 -10.51
N ASP A 70 -14.23 30.45 -10.52
CA ASP A 70 -14.96 29.74 -9.47
C ASP A 70 -14.86 28.23 -9.68
N ILE A 71 -13.73 27.66 -9.26
CA ILE A 71 -13.42 26.23 -9.36
C ILE A 71 -13.33 25.65 -7.95
N GLN A 72 -13.80 24.42 -7.81
CA GLN A 72 -13.70 23.65 -6.59
C GLN A 72 -12.97 22.32 -6.84
N ILE A 73 -12.36 21.77 -5.80
CA ILE A 73 -11.90 20.38 -5.78
C ILE A 73 -12.49 19.66 -4.57
N LYS A 74 -12.69 18.35 -4.71
CA LYS A 74 -13.23 17.50 -3.64
C LYS A 74 -12.38 16.25 -3.53
N GLY A 75 -12.00 15.88 -2.32
CA GLY A 75 -11.14 14.73 -2.08
C GLY A 75 -11.08 14.35 -0.61
N TYR A 76 -10.30 13.30 -0.32
CA TYR A 76 -10.04 12.82 1.02
C TYR A 76 -8.68 13.29 1.51
N VAL A 77 -8.60 13.69 2.77
CA VAL A 77 -7.34 13.98 3.44
C VAL A 77 -6.57 12.69 3.62
N THR A 78 -5.37 12.61 3.03
CA THR A 78 -4.52 11.42 3.08
C THR A 78 -3.29 11.60 3.99
N GLY A 79 -2.96 12.84 4.33
CA GLY A 79 -1.90 13.18 5.27
C GLY A 79 -2.12 14.57 5.87
N ASN A 80 -1.72 14.74 7.12
CA ASN A 80 -1.88 15.96 7.91
C ASN A 80 -0.73 16.06 8.93
N ASP A 81 -0.80 17.05 9.83
CA ASP A 81 0.27 17.44 10.73
C ASP A 81 0.39 16.62 12.04
N ILE A 82 -0.25 15.45 12.14
CA ILE A 82 -0.40 14.68 13.39
C ILE A 82 0.92 14.41 14.14
N GLU A 83 1.97 13.93 13.46
CA GLU A 83 3.31 13.70 14.04
C GLU A 83 4.34 14.71 13.53
N GLY A 84 3.89 15.87 13.01
CA GLY A 84 4.77 17.02 12.72
C GLY A 84 5.63 16.93 11.46
N ASN A 85 5.63 15.82 10.70
CA ASN A 85 6.40 15.73 9.47
C ASN A 85 5.75 16.48 8.29
N ILE A 86 4.40 16.47 8.20
CA ILE A 86 3.63 17.25 7.22
C ILE A 86 3.16 18.54 7.92
N TYR A 87 4.06 19.50 8.04
CA TYR A 87 3.81 20.69 8.85
C TYR A 87 2.95 21.73 8.13
N ASN A 88 1.85 22.17 8.78
CA ASN A 88 1.00 23.26 8.31
C ASN A 88 0.50 23.05 6.87
N SER A 89 0.14 21.81 6.56
CA SER A 89 -0.39 21.41 5.26
C SER A 89 -1.22 20.13 5.41
N ILE A 90 -2.09 19.89 4.44
CA ILE A 90 -2.72 18.59 4.22
C ILE A 90 -2.36 18.08 2.82
N ALA A 91 -2.31 16.77 2.67
CA ALA A 91 -2.38 16.10 1.37
C ALA A 91 -3.84 15.76 1.08
N LEU A 92 -4.37 16.25 -0.05
CA LEU A 92 -5.72 15.99 -0.51
C LEU A 92 -5.67 15.14 -1.78
N GLN A 93 -6.43 14.05 -1.81
CA GLN A 93 -6.43 13.09 -2.92
C GLN A 93 -7.85 12.74 -3.36
N ASP A 94 -8.06 12.66 -4.67
CA ASP A 94 -9.24 12.07 -5.30
C ASP A 94 -8.81 10.83 -6.12
N GLU A 95 -9.73 10.24 -6.88
CA GLU A 95 -9.44 9.05 -7.69
C GLU A 95 -8.43 9.31 -8.83
N THR A 96 -8.21 10.59 -9.18
CA THR A 96 -7.41 11.00 -10.34
C THR A 96 -6.01 11.48 -9.96
N GLY A 97 -5.84 12.09 -8.78
CA GLY A 97 -4.63 12.80 -8.42
C GLY A 97 -4.61 13.27 -6.97
N ALA A 98 -3.50 13.90 -6.59
CA ALA A 98 -3.35 14.51 -5.28
C ALA A 98 -2.65 15.87 -5.36
N ILE A 99 -2.88 16.71 -4.36
CA ILE A 99 -2.32 18.04 -4.24
C ILE A 99 -2.07 18.39 -2.77
N ILE A 100 -1.05 19.22 -2.51
CA ILE A 100 -0.78 19.75 -1.18
C ILE A 100 -1.54 21.05 -0.98
N ILE A 101 -2.22 21.21 0.15
CA ILE A 101 -2.85 22.46 0.54
C ILE A 101 -2.12 22.99 1.78
N SER A 102 -1.47 24.14 1.63
CA SER A 102 -0.67 24.74 2.71
C SER A 102 -1.44 25.78 3.50
N ILE A 103 -1.55 25.55 4.79
CA ILE A 103 -2.45 26.25 5.71
C ILE A 103 -1.63 26.77 6.89
N GLY A 104 -1.74 28.06 7.19
CA GLY A 104 -1.04 28.75 8.28
C GLY A 104 -1.64 28.47 9.65
N GLN A 105 -1.95 27.21 9.92
CA GLN A 105 -2.54 26.70 11.16
C GLN A 105 -1.98 25.31 11.42
N GLY A 106 -1.59 25.04 12.67
CA GLY A 106 -1.27 23.70 13.16
C GLY A 106 -2.47 23.06 13.86
N GLY A 107 -2.35 21.78 14.19
CA GLY A 107 -3.44 20.99 14.76
C GLY A 107 -4.51 20.61 13.71
N LEU A 108 -4.13 20.60 12.43
CA LEU A 108 -5.03 20.27 11.33
C LEU A 108 -5.56 18.84 11.47
N HIS A 109 -4.79 17.90 12.02
CA HIS A 109 -5.23 16.53 12.27
C HIS A 109 -6.49 16.42 13.14
N GLY A 110 -6.77 17.41 13.99
CA GLY A 110 -7.96 17.41 14.85
C GLY A 110 -9.26 17.68 14.09
N SER A 111 -9.25 18.61 13.13
CA SER A 111 -10.43 18.93 12.31
C SER A 111 -10.44 18.25 10.94
N LEU A 112 -9.27 17.81 10.46
CA LEU A 112 -9.03 17.19 9.18
C LEU A 112 -8.21 15.89 9.37
N PRO A 113 -8.76 14.90 10.09
CA PRO A 113 -8.10 13.60 10.24
C PRO A 113 -8.00 12.89 8.88
N VAL A 114 -7.11 11.91 8.79
CA VAL A 114 -7.01 11.06 7.59
C VAL A 114 -8.35 10.36 7.34
N GLY A 115 -8.81 10.37 6.09
CA GLY A 115 -10.13 9.86 5.70
C GLY A 115 -11.25 10.91 5.74
N GLN A 116 -11.00 12.12 6.24
CA GLN A 116 -11.97 13.21 6.14
C GLN A 116 -12.12 13.65 4.68
N GLN A 117 -13.35 13.64 4.16
CA GLN A 117 -13.65 14.25 2.87
C GLN A 117 -13.87 15.75 3.03
N ILE A 118 -13.31 16.55 2.12
CA ILE A 118 -13.54 18.00 2.09
C ILE A 118 -13.82 18.48 0.68
N LEU A 119 -14.62 19.54 0.59
CA LEU A 119 -14.75 20.40 -0.58
C LEU A 119 -13.89 21.65 -0.36
N VAL A 120 -13.14 22.07 -1.38
CA VAL A 120 -12.31 23.28 -1.32
C VAL A 120 -12.64 24.18 -2.50
N SER A 121 -13.11 25.40 -2.22
CA SER A 121 -13.26 26.46 -3.20
C SER A 121 -11.93 27.16 -3.43
N LEU A 122 -11.52 27.27 -4.68
CA LEU A 122 -10.18 27.69 -5.05
C LEU A 122 -10.07 29.15 -5.49
N LYS A 123 -11.21 29.80 -5.78
CA LYS A 123 -11.23 31.18 -6.27
C LYS A 123 -10.56 32.14 -5.28
N GLY A 124 -9.55 32.87 -5.71
CA GLY A 124 -8.77 33.79 -4.87
C GLY A 124 -7.61 33.14 -4.12
N LEU A 125 -7.50 31.81 -4.13
CA LEU A 125 -6.30 31.11 -3.68
C LEU A 125 -5.23 31.10 -4.78
N VAL A 126 -4.01 30.74 -4.39
CA VAL A 126 -2.86 30.66 -5.28
C VAL A 126 -2.47 29.21 -5.50
N ILE A 127 -2.29 28.82 -6.77
CA ILE A 127 -1.74 27.53 -7.18
C ILE A 127 -0.35 27.72 -7.79
N GLY A 128 0.52 26.73 -7.64
CA GLY A 128 1.84 26.77 -8.27
C GLY A 128 2.72 25.61 -7.87
N GLY A 129 4.02 25.75 -8.18
CA GLY A 129 5.04 24.78 -7.84
C GLY A 129 5.87 25.21 -6.63
N TYR A 130 6.09 24.30 -5.69
CA TYR A 130 7.12 24.43 -4.64
C TYR A 130 8.15 23.32 -4.79
N GLY A 131 9.30 23.62 -5.39
CA GLY A 131 10.17 22.57 -5.94
C GLY A 131 9.46 21.74 -7.01
N MET A 132 8.63 22.38 -7.84
CA MET A 132 7.72 21.76 -8.81
C MET A 132 6.60 20.91 -8.18
N GLN A 133 6.52 20.69 -6.86
CA GLN A 133 5.35 20.05 -6.23
C GLN A 133 4.10 20.92 -6.43
N PRO A 134 3.01 20.40 -7.03
CA PRO A 134 1.73 21.09 -7.05
C PRO A 134 1.25 21.42 -5.64
N GLN A 135 0.97 22.70 -5.40
CA GLN A 135 0.53 23.21 -4.10
C GLN A 135 -0.51 24.31 -4.27
N ILE A 136 -1.48 24.35 -3.35
CA ILE A 136 -2.46 25.42 -3.18
C ILE A 136 -2.19 26.15 -1.86
N GLY A 137 -2.31 27.47 -1.89
CA GLY A 137 -1.95 28.32 -0.78
C GLY A 137 -2.36 29.78 -0.98
N ALA A 138 -1.57 30.67 -0.43
CA ALA A 138 -1.64 32.11 -0.66
C ALA A 138 -0.26 32.64 -1.12
N VAL A 139 -0.20 33.90 -1.54
CA VAL A 139 1.08 34.54 -1.87
C VAL A 139 1.94 34.62 -0.62
N TYR A 140 3.18 34.14 -0.72
CA TYR A 140 4.22 34.38 0.26
C TYR A 140 5.34 35.20 -0.38
N THR A 141 5.75 36.27 0.30
CA THR A 141 6.87 37.11 -0.10
C THR A 141 7.99 36.93 0.91
N ASN A 142 9.15 36.46 0.45
CA ASN A 142 10.32 36.33 1.32
C ASN A 142 10.95 37.71 1.62
N LYS A 143 11.98 37.75 2.48
CA LYS A 143 12.68 38.99 2.86
C LYS A 143 13.28 39.77 1.68
N ASN A 144 13.54 39.09 0.57
CA ASN A 144 14.15 39.65 -0.64
C ASN A 144 13.09 40.08 -1.68
N GLY A 145 11.79 40.01 -1.36
CA GLY A 145 10.71 40.37 -2.26
C GLY A 145 10.32 39.27 -3.27
N THR A 146 10.96 38.10 -3.24
CA THR A 146 10.59 36.98 -4.12
C THR A 146 9.28 36.37 -3.67
N GLN A 147 8.34 36.22 -4.61
CA GLN A 147 7.05 35.60 -4.36
C GLN A 147 7.06 34.10 -4.67
N SER A 148 6.34 33.33 -3.86
CA SER A 148 6.07 31.91 -4.11
C SER A 148 4.71 31.52 -3.52
N VAL A 149 4.25 30.31 -3.84
CA VAL A 149 3.13 29.71 -3.11
C VAL A 149 3.55 29.49 -1.66
N GLY A 150 2.77 30.03 -0.73
CA GLY A 150 2.96 29.84 0.71
C GLY A 150 1.67 29.46 1.41
N ARG A 151 1.67 29.60 2.73
CA ARG A 151 0.55 29.17 3.57
C ARG A 151 -0.56 30.20 3.56
N MET A 152 -1.78 29.78 3.25
CA MET A 152 -2.95 30.63 3.44
C MET A 152 -3.25 30.78 4.93
N ASN A 153 -3.62 31.98 5.40
CA ASN A 153 -3.95 32.18 6.81
C ASN A 153 -5.22 31.40 7.21
N ARG A 154 -5.39 31.12 8.50
CA ARG A 154 -6.51 30.32 9.01
C ARG A 154 -7.91 30.88 8.68
N TYR A 155 -8.04 32.20 8.60
CA TYR A 155 -9.32 32.84 8.32
C TYR A 155 -9.72 32.65 6.86
N ALA A 156 -8.78 32.85 5.94
CA ALA A 156 -8.97 32.49 4.53
C ALA A 156 -9.28 30.99 4.41
N TRP A 157 -8.50 30.11 5.06
CA TRP A 157 -8.79 28.69 5.01
C TRP A 157 -10.22 28.37 5.46
N SER A 158 -10.68 28.96 6.57
CA SER A 158 -12.03 28.73 7.09
C SER A 158 -13.16 29.12 6.12
N THR A 159 -12.94 30.07 5.21
CA THR A 159 -13.94 30.44 4.19
C THR A 159 -13.90 29.53 2.96
N HIS A 160 -12.76 28.86 2.72
CA HIS A 160 -12.47 28.12 1.48
C HIS A 160 -12.77 26.63 1.54
N HIS A 161 -13.03 26.04 2.71
CA HIS A 161 -13.29 24.60 2.80
C HIS A 161 -14.60 24.28 3.50
N LYS A 162 -15.18 23.12 3.15
CA LYS A 162 -16.29 22.50 3.86
C LYS A 162 -15.96 21.05 4.16
N ILE A 163 -16.20 20.65 5.40
CA ILE A 163 -16.08 19.27 5.86
C ILE A 163 -17.33 18.51 5.42
N LEU A 164 -17.14 17.34 4.81
CA LEU A 164 -18.21 16.52 4.27
C LEU A 164 -18.26 15.17 5.00
N GLY A 165 -19.42 14.86 5.59
CA GLY A 165 -19.65 13.61 6.30
C GLY A 165 -18.67 13.37 7.45
N THR A 166 -18.54 12.11 7.85
CA THR A 166 -17.57 11.66 8.84
C THR A 166 -16.30 11.12 8.17
N PRO A 167 -15.15 11.11 8.85
CA PRO A 167 -13.93 10.50 8.33
C PRO A 167 -14.12 9.01 8.03
N ASP A 168 -13.67 8.56 6.84
CA ASP A 168 -13.69 7.17 6.43
C ASP A 168 -12.29 6.72 5.98
N ALA A 169 -11.58 6.04 6.89
CA ALA A 169 -10.24 5.51 6.63
C ALA A 169 -10.23 4.46 5.49
N SER A 170 -11.34 3.79 5.21
CA SER A 170 -11.41 2.77 4.14
C SER A 170 -11.29 3.38 2.73
N LYS A 171 -11.54 4.69 2.60
CA LYS A 171 -11.37 5.46 1.36
C LYS A 171 -9.94 5.92 1.13
N VAL A 172 -9.07 5.80 2.14
CA VAL A 172 -7.66 6.19 2.06
C VAL A 172 -6.81 4.93 2.06
N LYS A 173 -6.57 4.38 0.87
CA LYS A 173 -5.68 3.24 0.66
C LYS A 173 -4.46 3.67 -0.13
N PRO A 174 -3.23 3.40 0.36
CA PRO A 174 -2.03 3.67 -0.42
C PRO A 174 -2.05 2.81 -1.68
N THR A 175 -1.59 3.39 -2.80
CA THR A 175 -1.26 2.61 -4.00
C THR A 175 0.20 2.19 -3.96
N ASP A 176 0.54 1.07 -4.56
CA ASP A 176 1.93 0.64 -4.66
C ASP A 176 2.74 1.58 -5.55
N PHE A 177 3.92 1.97 -5.07
CA PHE A 177 4.90 2.71 -5.85
C PHE A 177 5.64 1.76 -6.79
N ASP A 178 5.60 2.04 -8.08
CA ASP A 178 6.31 1.29 -9.11
C ASP A 178 7.76 1.76 -9.17
N LEU A 179 8.62 1.04 -8.46
CA LEU A 179 10.05 1.35 -8.37
C LEU A 179 10.76 1.33 -9.74
N SER A 180 10.23 0.60 -10.74
CA SER A 180 10.78 0.60 -12.10
C SER A 180 10.59 1.94 -12.82
N LYS A 181 9.60 2.73 -12.38
CA LYS A 181 9.27 4.05 -12.93
C LYS A 181 9.84 5.22 -12.11
N ILE A 182 10.77 4.95 -11.20
CA ILE A 182 11.36 5.99 -10.32
C ILE A 182 11.93 7.19 -11.11
N GLY A 183 12.49 6.96 -12.31
CA GLY A 183 13.02 8.01 -13.19
C GLY A 183 12.04 8.57 -14.24
N ASP A 184 10.82 8.02 -14.31
CA ASP A 184 9.80 8.44 -15.27
C ASP A 184 9.17 9.77 -14.83
N GLN A 185 9.36 10.81 -15.66
CA GLN A 185 8.89 12.16 -15.38
C GLN A 185 7.37 12.30 -15.45
N THR A 186 6.70 11.49 -16.28
CA THR A 186 5.24 11.44 -16.35
C THR A 186 4.70 10.78 -15.08
N TYR A 187 5.26 9.64 -14.68
CA TYR A 187 4.89 8.96 -13.44
C TYR A 187 5.08 9.88 -12.23
N LEU A 188 6.17 10.64 -12.19
CA LEU A 188 6.45 11.67 -11.18
C LEU A 188 5.39 12.79 -11.18
N ALA A 189 5.11 13.38 -12.33
CA ALA A 189 4.15 14.47 -12.45
C ALA A 189 2.73 14.03 -12.04
N GLU A 190 2.31 12.83 -12.44
CA GLU A 190 0.98 12.29 -12.15
C GLU A 190 0.80 11.90 -10.69
N ASN A 191 1.82 11.32 -10.06
CA ASN A 191 1.69 10.71 -8.72
C ASN A 191 2.27 11.56 -7.58
N CYS A 192 2.95 12.67 -7.87
CA CYS A 192 3.39 13.58 -6.81
C CYS A 192 2.22 14.10 -5.96
N GLY A 193 2.39 14.05 -4.64
CA GLY A 193 1.38 14.35 -3.61
C GLY A 193 0.52 13.16 -3.18
N LYS A 194 0.59 12.00 -3.86
CA LYS A 194 -0.27 10.85 -3.53
C LYS A 194 0.23 10.09 -2.30
N LEU A 195 -0.70 9.43 -1.62
CA LEU A 195 -0.40 8.40 -0.64
C LEU A 195 -0.01 7.11 -1.35
N MET A 196 1.23 6.65 -1.14
CA MET A 196 1.77 5.44 -1.79
C MET A 196 2.62 4.63 -0.82
N THR A 197 2.93 3.39 -1.19
CA THR A 197 3.83 2.49 -0.44
C THR A 197 5.00 2.06 -1.31
N LEU A 198 6.23 2.33 -0.85
CA LEU A 198 7.47 1.81 -1.41
C LEU A 198 7.82 0.50 -0.70
N LYS A 199 7.81 -0.62 -1.43
CA LYS A 199 7.95 -1.96 -0.86
C LYS A 199 9.36 -2.51 -0.94
N LYS A 200 9.73 -3.35 0.03
CA LYS A 200 10.96 -4.17 0.05
C LYS A 200 12.26 -3.36 -0.12
N VAL A 201 12.41 -2.25 0.61
CA VAL A 201 13.58 -1.36 0.54
C VAL A 201 14.37 -1.30 1.85
N LYS A 202 15.61 -0.81 1.79
CA LYS A 202 16.43 -0.51 2.99
C LYS A 202 16.80 0.96 3.02
N LEU A 203 16.90 1.54 4.21
CA LEU A 203 17.50 2.86 4.42
C LEU A 203 19.02 2.71 4.35
N LYS A 204 19.69 3.54 3.54
CA LYS A 204 21.12 3.39 3.22
C LYS A 204 22.03 3.49 4.44
N ASP A 205 21.72 4.40 5.36
CA ASP A 205 22.56 4.76 6.50
C ASP A 205 22.01 4.19 7.82
N ALA A 206 21.08 3.23 7.78
CA ALA A 206 20.56 2.57 8.96
C ALA A 206 21.60 1.58 9.52
N ASP A 207 22.28 1.97 10.60
CA ASP A 207 23.35 1.22 11.27
C ASP A 207 22.96 0.77 12.69
N GLY A 208 21.68 0.91 13.05
CA GLY A 208 21.17 0.65 14.40
C GLY A 208 21.43 1.78 15.40
N LYS A 209 21.93 2.95 14.96
CA LYS A 209 22.16 4.14 15.79
C LYS A 209 21.64 5.41 15.13
N ALA A 210 21.84 5.57 13.84
CA ALA A 210 21.42 6.75 13.09
C ALA A 210 19.89 6.90 13.14
N VAL A 211 19.43 8.11 13.40
CA VAL A 211 18.01 8.45 13.52
C VAL A 211 17.47 9.14 12.26
N PHE A 212 16.16 9.32 12.12
CA PHE A 212 15.58 9.91 10.91
C PHE A 212 15.99 11.37 10.64
N ALA A 213 15.98 12.24 11.66
CA ALA A 213 16.28 13.66 11.54
C ALA A 213 16.90 14.25 12.82
N PRO A 214 18.18 13.97 13.12
CA PRO A 214 18.85 14.53 14.29
C PRO A 214 19.08 16.03 14.10
N ASN A 215 18.98 16.79 15.20
CA ASN A 215 19.27 18.23 15.25
C ASN A 215 20.50 18.52 16.12
N ASP A 216 21.58 17.78 15.89
CA ASP A 216 22.84 17.84 16.64
C ASP A 216 24.06 18.20 15.77
N GLY A 217 23.83 18.47 14.48
CA GLY A 217 24.88 18.78 13.51
C GLY A 217 25.56 17.56 12.86
N SER A 218 25.13 16.33 13.21
CA SER A 218 25.68 15.09 12.62
C SER A 218 25.34 14.91 11.13
N VAL A 219 24.27 15.56 10.65
CA VAL A 219 23.81 15.47 9.26
C VAL A 219 23.42 16.84 8.72
N GLN A 220 23.49 17.00 7.40
CA GLN A 220 23.08 18.24 6.75
C GLN A 220 21.57 18.44 6.83
N LEU A 221 21.15 19.61 7.32
CA LEU A 221 19.77 20.04 7.31
C LEU A 221 19.48 20.93 6.10
N THR A 222 18.33 20.70 5.46
CA THR A 222 17.79 21.59 4.42
C THR A 222 16.40 22.05 4.84
N ALA A 223 16.32 23.29 5.32
CA ALA A 223 15.12 23.90 5.90
C ALA A 223 14.56 23.07 7.08
N ASN A 224 15.40 22.76 8.07
CA ASN A 224 15.05 21.95 9.27
C ASN A 224 14.55 20.54 8.96
N ASN A 225 14.89 20.00 7.79
CA ASN A 225 14.57 18.64 7.39
C ASN A 225 15.83 17.89 7.01
N VAL A 226 15.76 16.57 7.13
CA VAL A 226 16.79 15.63 6.74
C VAL A 226 16.24 14.71 5.64
N ASN A 227 17.07 14.43 4.64
CA ASN A 227 16.76 13.48 3.59
C ASN A 227 17.54 12.19 3.85
N ARG A 228 16.84 11.08 4.10
CA ARG A 228 17.44 9.74 4.22
C ARG A 228 17.35 9.01 2.90
N ALA A 229 18.48 8.54 2.40
CA ALA A 229 18.54 7.84 1.12
C ALA A 229 18.01 6.40 1.24
N ILE A 230 17.36 5.94 0.18
CA ILE A 230 17.03 4.53 0.02
C ILE A 230 18.25 3.82 -0.59
N GLN A 231 18.67 2.70 -0.02
CA GLN A 231 19.80 1.91 -0.52
C GLN A 231 19.55 1.48 -1.97
N GLY A 232 20.51 1.76 -2.86
CA GLY A 232 20.43 1.40 -4.28
C GLY A 232 19.63 2.37 -5.16
N HIS A 233 19.04 3.43 -4.59
CA HIS A 233 18.22 4.39 -5.34
C HIS A 233 18.62 5.84 -5.05
N ASN A 234 18.91 6.61 -6.10
CA ASN A 234 19.48 7.95 -5.97
C ASN A 234 18.46 9.09 -6.08
N ASN A 235 17.27 8.84 -6.64
CA ASN A 235 16.24 9.86 -6.91
C ASN A 235 15.02 9.77 -5.99
N ILE A 236 15.16 9.12 -4.83
CA ILE A 236 14.11 8.99 -3.82
C ILE A 236 14.70 9.05 -2.43
N VAL A 237 14.06 9.81 -1.55
CA VAL A 237 14.48 9.97 -0.17
C VAL A 237 13.27 9.94 0.77
N VAL A 238 13.48 9.47 1.99
CA VAL A 238 12.56 9.75 3.11
C VAL A 238 12.92 11.12 3.66
N ARG A 239 12.00 12.07 3.53
CA ARG A 239 12.21 13.44 4.03
C ARG A 239 11.52 13.58 5.38
N THR A 240 12.31 13.91 6.40
CA THR A 240 11.83 14.00 7.78
C THR A 240 12.18 15.35 8.39
N SER A 241 11.18 16.03 8.97
CA SER A 241 11.34 17.23 9.77
C SER A 241 12.07 16.93 11.08
N THR A 242 12.98 17.81 11.49
CA THR A 242 13.60 17.77 12.83
C THR A 242 12.60 18.03 13.96
N TYR A 243 11.39 18.50 13.63
CA TYR A 243 10.27 18.68 14.57
C TYR A 243 9.27 17.51 14.57
N ALA A 244 9.48 16.48 13.76
CA ALA A 244 8.60 15.31 13.78
C ALA A 244 8.78 14.53 15.09
N ASP A 245 7.71 13.95 15.62
CA ASP A 245 7.77 13.21 16.89
C ASP A 245 8.74 12.01 16.82
N PHE A 246 8.91 11.46 15.62
CA PHE A 246 9.83 10.35 15.31
C PHE A 246 11.19 10.81 14.78
N ALA A 247 11.54 12.10 14.82
CA ALA A 247 12.80 12.61 14.29
C ALA A 247 14.03 11.91 14.90
N ASN A 248 13.98 11.59 16.19
CA ASN A 248 15.05 10.89 16.92
C ASN A 248 14.84 9.37 17.02
N MET A 249 13.87 8.80 16.29
CA MET A 249 13.72 7.35 16.19
C MET A 249 14.90 6.77 15.40
N VAL A 250 15.53 5.73 15.97
CA VAL A 250 16.58 4.96 15.27
C VAL A 250 15.99 4.33 14.01
N MET A 251 16.66 4.52 12.88
CA MET A 251 16.22 3.95 11.61
C MET A 251 16.28 2.43 11.66
N PRO A 252 15.21 1.71 11.29
CA PRO A 252 15.23 0.25 11.24
C PRO A 252 16.27 -0.27 10.23
N THR A 253 16.97 -1.35 10.60
CA THR A 253 17.99 -2.00 9.76
C THR A 253 17.43 -3.06 8.83
N GLU A 254 16.19 -3.46 9.04
CA GLU A 254 15.51 -4.51 8.28
C GLU A 254 15.07 -4.02 6.89
N VAL A 255 14.57 -4.94 6.08
CA VAL A 255 13.89 -4.59 4.83
C VAL A 255 12.50 -4.04 5.19
N LEU A 256 12.09 -2.94 4.57
CA LEU A 256 10.90 -2.18 4.95
C LEU A 256 9.92 -2.03 3.79
N ASN A 257 8.64 -1.93 4.15
CA ASN A 257 7.63 -1.24 3.36
C ASN A 257 7.42 0.15 3.99
N ILE A 258 7.60 1.21 3.19
CA ILE A 258 7.49 2.60 3.65
C ILE A 258 6.29 3.24 2.95
N THR A 259 5.28 3.60 3.73
CA THR A 259 4.10 4.34 3.29
C THR A 259 4.28 5.83 3.56
N GLY A 260 3.63 6.69 2.79
CA GLY A 260 3.65 8.13 3.06
C GLY A 260 3.12 8.96 1.91
N ILE A 261 3.25 10.27 2.03
CA ILE A 261 2.90 11.21 0.95
C ILE A 261 4.13 11.40 0.06
N PHE A 262 4.03 10.96 -1.18
CA PHE A 262 5.13 10.99 -2.16
C PHE A 262 5.14 12.33 -2.87
N THR A 263 5.79 13.34 -2.29
CA THR A 263 5.98 14.64 -2.93
C THR A 263 7.20 14.64 -3.84
N ARG A 264 7.43 15.75 -4.54
CA ARG A 264 8.64 15.95 -5.35
C ARG A 264 9.38 17.23 -5.01
N PHE A 265 10.69 17.21 -5.19
CA PHE A 265 11.51 18.40 -5.32
C PHE A 265 12.31 18.30 -6.61
N ARG A 266 11.89 19.04 -7.63
CA ARG A 266 12.33 18.85 -9.02
C ARG A 266 12.11 17.38 -9.41
N ASP A 267 13.17 16.68 -9.78
CA ASP A 267 13.13 15.30 -10.25
C ASP A 267 13.35 14.27 -9.12
N THR A 268 13.46 14.71 -7.86
CA THR A 268 13.67 13.84 -6.70
C THR A 268 12.35 13.58 -5.97
N TRP A 269 12.01 12.32 -5.78
CA TRP A 269 10.91 11.89 -4.92
C TRP A 269 11.24 12.12 -3.45
N GLN A 270 10.29 12.65 -2.69
CA GLN A 270 10.38 12.86 -1.26
C GLN A 270 9.19 12.16 -0.59
N ILE A 271 9.47 11.13 0.21
CA ILE A 271 8.45 10.44 0.99
C ILE A 271 8.31 11.16 2.32
N LEU A 272 7.16 11.78 2.54
CA LEU A 272 6.77 12.33 3.83
C LEU A 272 5.98 11.26 4.60
N ILE A 273 6.67 10.57 5.51
CA ILE A 273 6.06 9.64 6.46
C ILE A 273 5.09 10.43 7.34
N ARG A 274 3.86 9.93 7.52
CA ARG A 274 2.81 10.63 8.28
C ARG A 274 2.87 10.30 9.76
N SER A 275 3.18 9.04 10.04
CA SER A 275 3.37 8.50 11.39
C SER A 275 4.35 7.34 11.38
N THR A 276 4.85 6.96 12.55
CA THR A 276 5.70 5.76 12.69
C THR A 276 5.06 4.47 12.17
N GLY A 277 3.73 4.36 12.21
CA GLY A 277 2.99 3.23 11.65
C GLY A 277 3.08 3.07 10.12
N ASP A 278 3.56 4.09 9.40
CA ASP A 278 3.85 3.99 7.97
C ASP A 278 5.17 3.27 7.67
N ILE A 279 5.95 2.88 8.69
CA ILE A 279 7.19 2.12 8.55
C ILE A 279 6.94 0.70 9.05
N GLU A 280 6.88 -0.24 8.12
CA GLU A 280 6.61 -1.65 8.43
C GLU A 280 7.79 -2.52 8.00
N GLU A 281 8.16 -3.52 8.79
CA GLU A 281 9.08 -4.56 8.33
C GLU A 281 8.43 -5.31 7.16
N ALA A 282 9.14 -5.39 6.04
CA ALA A 282 8.68 -6.15 4.89
C ALA A 282 8.67 -7.65 5.24
N PRO A 283 7.65 -8.41 4.78
CA PRO A 283 7.62 -9.84 4.99
C PRO A 283 8.92 -10.51 4.54
N LYS A 284 9.49 -11.33 5.43
CA LYS A 284 10.75 -12.03 5.18
C LYS A 284 10.44 -13.35 4.48
N ALA A 285 10.99 -13.53 3.29
CA ALA A 285 10.90 -14.79 2.57
C ALA A 285 11.39 -15.96 3.44
N ILE A 286 10.48 -16.88 3.76
CA ILE A 286 10.75 -18.15 4.42
C ILE A 286 11.31 -19.14 3.39
N TYR A 287 10.75 -19.12 2.17
CA TYR A 287 11.24 -19.89 1.05
C TYR A 287 10.90 -19.20 -0.28
N GLN A 288 11.83 -19.21 -1.25
CA GLN A 288 11.60 -18.69 -2.59
C GLN A 288 12.17 -19.63 -3.65
N GLN A 289 11.45 -19.74 -4.76
CA GLN A 289 11.91 -20.36 -5.99
C GLN A 289 11.37 -19.57 -7.19
N SER A 290 12.25 -18.79 -7.84
CA SER A 290 11.86 -17.96 -8.97
C SER A 290 11.51 -18.76 -10.23
N PHE A 291 12.10 -19.96 -10.36
CA PHE A 291 12.09 -20.77 -11.58
C PHE A 291 12.78 -20.09 -12.79
N ALA A 292 13.62 -19.09 -12.54
CA ALA A 292 14.36 -18.40 -13.60
C ALA A 292 15.42 -19.31 -14.26
N GLU A 293 16.03 -20.22 -13.49
CA GLU A 293 17.15 -21.05 -13.95
C GLU A 293 16.85 -22.55 -13.97
N SER A 294 16.00 -23.03 -13.05
CA SER A 294 15.66 -24.46 -12.93
C SER A 294 14.41 -24.67 -12.07
N GLN A 295 13.99 -25.93 -11.90
CA GLN A 295 12.95 -26.33 -10.94
C GLN A 295 13.38 -26.18 -9.46
N GLY A 296 14.66 -25.95 -9.18
CA GLY A 296 15.21 -25.94 -7.83
C GLY A 296 14.98 -27.26 -7.09
N ASP A 297 14.63 -27.18 -5.81
CA ASP A 297 14.37 -28.34 -4.95
C ASP A 297 12.94 -28.90 -5.08
N PHE A 298 12.16 -28.40 -6.03
CA PHE A 298 10.84 -28.99 -6.30
C PHE A 298 10.99 -30.38 -6.92
N THR A 299 10.10 -31.28 -6.54
CA THR A 299 10.03 -32.64 -7.05
C THR A 299 8.81 -32.83 -7.92
N ILE A 300 8.99 -33.52 -9.06
CA ILE A 300 7.89 -33.91 -9.94
C ILE A 300 7.48 -35.34 -9.61
N PHE A 301 6.18 -35.57 -9.45
CA PHE A 301 5.60 -36.90 -9.32
C PHE A 301 4.46 -37.08 -10.33
N ASN A 302 4.58 -38.06 -11.22
CA ASN A 302 3.52 -38.39 -12.18
C ASN A 302 2.67 -39.53 -11.64
N THR A 303 1.43 -39.23 -11.25
CA THR A 303 0.43 -40.27 -10.93
C THR A 303 0.05 -41.03 -12.20
N THR A 304 -0.14 -40.30 -13.30
CA THR A 304 -0.39 -40.86 -14.64
C THR A 304 0.48 -40.13 -15.65
N LEU A 305 1.49 -40.82 -16.19
CA LEU A 305 2.31 -40.36 -17.32
C LEU A 305 1.94 -41.16 -18.58
N PRO A 306 1.28 -40.54 -19.58
CA PRO A 306 1.04 -41.15 -20.88
C PRO A 306 2.35 -41.53 -21.57
N THR A 307 2.35 -42.66 -22.28
CA THR A 307 3.52 -43.16 -23.02
C THR A 307 4.02 -42.21 -24.11
N GLU A 308 3.14 -41.34 -24.57
CA GLU A 308 3.36 -40.33 -25.61
C GLU A 308 4.12 -39.10 -25.08
N LEU A 309 4.27 -38.97 -23.75
CA LEU A 309 4.91 -37.84 -23.11
C LEU A 309 6.16 -38.28 -22.33
N ALA A 310 7.27 -37.58 -22.55
CA ALA A 310 8.47 -37.75 -21.73
C ALA A 310 8.26 -37.18 -20.31
N ASN A 311 7.47 -36.11 -20.22
CA ASN A 311 7.19 -35.40 -18.98
C ASN A 311 5.84 -34.68 -19.08
N VAL A 312 5.14 -34.55 -17.95
CA VAL A 312 3.98 -33.65 -17.83
C VAL A 312 4.46 -32.28 -17.36
N TRP A 313 5.05 -32.21 -16.17
CA TRP A 313 5.80 -31.04 -15.70
C TRP A 313 7.23 -31.04 -16.23
N SER A 314 7.72 -29.89 -16.68
CA SER A 314 9.15 -29.66 -16.90
C SER A 314 9.51 -28.18 -16.74
N TRP A 315 10.77 -27.91 -16.40
CA TRP A 315 11.31 -26.57 -16.56
C TRP A 315 11.61 -26.32 -18.04
N VAL A 316 11.22 -25.16 -18.56
CA VAL A 316 11.36 -24.84 -20.00
C VAL A 316 12.44 -23.78 -20.24
N SER A 317 12.29 -22.59 -19.64
CA SER A 317 13.26 -21.49 -19.69
C SER A 317 12.86 -20.41 -18.68
N ALA A 318 13.71 -19.40 -18.46
CA ALA A 318 13.36 -18.23 -17.64
C ALA A 318 12.04 -17.55 -18.10
N ASN A 319 11.72 -17.62 -19.40
CA ASN A 319 10.53 -16.99 -19.98
C ASN A 319 9.24 -17.76 -19.73
N PHE A 320 9.30 -19.03 -19.33
CA PHE A 320 8.10 -19.85 -19.07
C PHE A 320 8.08 -20.42 -17.64
N GLY A 321 9.24 -20.67 -17.02
CA GLY A 321 9.35 -21.29 -15.70
C GLY A 321 9.06 -22.78 -15.76
N MET A 322 8.29 -23.26 -14.78
CA MET A 322 7.76 -24.62 -14.78
C MET A 322 6.50 -24.67 -15.62
N LYS A 323 6.41 -25.64 -16.53
CA LYS A 323 5.27 -25.83 -17.42
C LYS A 323 4.71 -27.24 -17.28
N ALA A 324 3.40 -27.36 -17.10
CA ALA A 324 2.65 -28.60 -17.26
C ALA A 324 1.84 -28.59 -18.55
N THR A 325 1.91 -29.67 -19.31
CA THR A 325 1.02 -29.91 -20.44
C THR A 325 0.88 -31.40 -20.71
N ALA A 326 -0.29 -31.79 -21.18
CA ALA A 326 -0.55 -33.12 -21.71
C ALA A 326 -1.08 -33.06 -23.14
N TYR A 327 -0.66 -32.03 -23.89
CA TYR A 327 -0.86 -31.94 -25.33
C TYR A 327 0.33 -32.56 -26.07
N VAL A 328 0.06 -33.56 -26.90
CA VAL A 328 1.06 -34.24 -27.70
C VAL A 328 1.20 -33.51 -29.04
N THR A 329 2.29 -32.77 -29.20
CA THR A 329 2.52 -31.93 -30.40
C THR A 329 2.57 -32.74 -31.69
N ALA A 330 3.14 -33.95 -31.67
CA ALA A 330 3.29 -34.77 -32.87
C ALA A 330 1.94 -35.21 -33.45
N SER A 331 0.97 -35.56 -32.60
CA SER A 331 -0.35 -36.04 -33.00
C SER A 331 -1.45 -34.99 -32.91
N HIS A 332 -1.13 -33.79 -32.42
CA HIS A 332 -2.10 -32.72 -32.16
C HIS A 332 -3.27 -33.16 -31.27
N ALA A 333 -2.99 -33.97 -30.26
CA ALA A 333 -4.00 -34.60 -29.41
C ALA A 333 -3.75 -34.34 -27.92
N ASN A 334 -4.83 -34.25 -27.15
CA ASN A 334 -4.78 -34.24 -25.68
C ASN A 334 -4.77 -35.68 -25.16
N VAL A 335 -4.00 -35.92 -24.09
CA VAL A 335 -3.98 -37.20 -23.39
C VAL A 335 -4.31 -37.02 -21.92
N ALA A 336 -4.90 -38.04 -21.29
CA ALA A 336 -5.21 -38.02 -19.88
C ALA A 336 -3.94 -38.20 -19.05
N ALA A 337 -3.61 -37.22 -18.21
CA ALA A 337 -2.43 -37.24 -17.37
C ALA A 337 -2.76 -36.66 -15.99
N GLU A 338 -1.97 -37.06 -14.99
CA GLU A 338 -2.03 -36.49 -13.65
C GLU A 338 -0.61 -36.39 -13.10
N SER A 339 -0.22 -35.18 -12.69
CA SER A 339 1.14 -34.89 -12.26
C SER A 339 1.18 -33.78 -11.22
N TRP A 340 2.18 -33.85 -10.35
CA TRP A 340 2.37 -32.97 -9.22
C TRP A 340 3.76 -32.35 -9.29
N LEU A 341 3.83 -31.05 -9.06
CA LEU A 341 5.07 -30.33 -8.79
C LEU A 341 5.05 -29.87 -7.33
N ILE A 342 5.91 -30.44 -6.49
CA ILE A 342 5.81 -30.35 -5.03
C ILE A 342 7.03 -29.65 -4.45
N SER A 343 6.80 -28.68 -3.56
CA SER A 343 7.87 -27.90 -2.91
C SER A 343 8.73 -28.75 -1.97
N PRO A 344 9.96 -28.29 -1.63
CA PRO A 344 10.66 -28.75 -0.44
C PRO A 344 9.84 -28.46 0.84
N SER A 345 10.32 -28.95 1.99
CA SER A 345 9.65 -28.71 3.27
C SER A 345 9.84 -27.25 3.62
N ILE A 346 8.74 -26.51 3.82
CA ILE A 346 8.78 -25.11 4.20
C ILE A 346 8.42 -25.02 5.69
N ASP A 347 9.30 -24.42 6.48
CA ASP A 347 9.18 -24.40 7.94
C ASP A 347 8.51 -23.09 8.42
N LEU A 348 7.24 -23.19 8.83
CA LEU A 348 6.47 -22.07 9.38
C LEU A 348 6.46 -22.09 10.93
N THR A 349 7.33 -22.87 11.58
CA THR A 349 7.29 -23.03 13.04
C THR A 349 7.61 -21.74 13.80
N LYS A 350 8.39 -20.84 13.19
CA LYS A 350 8.78 -19.54 13.77
C LYS A 350 8.08 -18.34 13.12
N ALA A 351 7.17 -18.59 12.18
CA ALA A 351 6.51 -17.53 11.43
C ALA A 351 5.36 -16.90 12.26
N ALA A 352 5.42 -15.60 12.51
CA ALA A 352 4.34 -14.87 13.19
C ALA A 352 3.10 -14.70 12.27
N THR A 353 3.37 -14.49 10.99
CA THR A 353 2.45 -14.51 9.86
C THR A 353 3.08 -15.30 8.73
N ALA A 354 2.27 -15.88 7.85
CA ALA A 354 2.75 -16.55 6.65
C ALA A 354 1.77 -16.35 5.50
N SER A 355 2.31 -16.19 4.30
CA SER A 355 1.55 -16.06 3.05
C SER A 355 2.27 -16.74 1.90
N LEU A 356 1.50 -17.10 0.88
CA LEU A 356 2.00 -17.59 -0.40
C LEU A 356 1.76 -16.52 -1.46
N SER A 357 2.74 -16.32 -2.34
CA SER A 357 2.62 -15.61 -3.62
C SER A 357 3.19 -16.46 -4.75
N VAL A 358 2.50 -16.53 -5.87
CA VAL A 358 2.97 -17.26 -7.06
C VAL A 358 2.40 -16.68 -8.34
N ASP A 359 3.25 -16.56 -9.36
CA ASP A 359 2.85 -16.12 -10.69
C ASP A 359 2.44 -17.31 -11.55
N GLN A 360 1.29 -17.18 -12.23
CA GLN A 360 0.70 -18.25 -13.01
C GLN A 360 0.15 -17.72 -14.33
N ALA A 361 0.31 -18.50 -15.41
CA ALA A 361 -0.41 -18.31 -16.67
C ALA A 361 -1.00 -19.65 -17.10
N LEU A 362 -2.20 -19.64 -17.69
CA LEU A 362 -2.85 -20.87 -18.12
C LEU A 362 -3.69 -20.61 -19.36
N ASN A 363 -3.53 -21.47 -20.36
CA ASN A 363 -4.30 -21.44 -21.59
C ASN A 363 -4.89 -22.82 -21.93
N PHE A 364 -5.79 -22.87 -22.91
CA PHE A 364 -6.46 -24.06 -23.42
C PHE A 364 -7.38 -24.76 -22.41
N LEU A 365 -7.84 -24.06 -21.39
CA LEU A 365 -8.87 -24.56 -20.48
C LEU A 365 -10.23 -24.74 -21.16
N GLN A 366 -10.47 -24.01 -22.27
CA GLN A 366 -11.67 -24.13 -23.09
C GLN A 366 -12.98 -23.92 -22.31
N GLY A 367 -12.98 -22.98 -21.35
CA GLY A 367 -14.16 -22.65 -20.53
C GLY A 367 -14.51 -23.69 -19.46
N ASN A 368 -13.71 -24.76 -19.30
CA ASN A 368 -13.91 -25.74 -18.24
C ASN A 368 -13.60 -25.15 -16.85
N THR A 369 -14.11 -25.79 -15.81
CA THR A 369 -13.81 -25.42 -14.42
C THR A 369 -12.34 -25.66 -14.10
N LEU A 370 -11.59 -24.59 -13.81
CA LEU A 370 -10.15 -24.61 -13.53
C LEU A 370 -9.75 -25.67 -12.50
N SER A 371 -10.47 -25.77 -11.39
CA SER A 371 -10.15 -26.69 -10.29
C SER A 371 -10.20 -28.16 -10.68
N ASN A 372 -10.79 -28.52 -11.83
CA ASN A 372 -10.76 -29.90 -12.31
C ASN A 372 -9.41 -30.26 -12.97
N PHE A 373 -8.60 -29.26 -13.34
CA PHE A 373 -7.38 -29.43 -14.14
C PHE A 373 -6.12 -28.84 -13.50
N ALA A 374 -6.25 -27.77 -12.72
CA ALA A 374 -5.13 -27.10 -12.06
C ALA A 374 -5.53 -26.66 -10.66
N GLN A 375 -4.79 -27.11 -9.66
CA GLN A 375 -4.99 -26.71 -8.26
C GLN A 375 -3.66 -26.41 -7.58
N VAL A 376 -3.64 -25.40 -6.73
CA VAL A 376 -2.57 -25.21 -5.75
C VAL A 376 -3.05 -25.79 -4.44
N THR A 377 -2.31 -26.74 -3.89
CA THR A 377 -2.69 -27.49 -2.70
C THR A 377 -1.59 -27.43 -1.64
N ILE A 378 -1.95 -27.66 -0.38
CA ILE A 378 -1.05 -27.68 0.75
C ILE A 378 -1.22 -28.95 1.58
N SER A 379 -0.12 -29.49 2.08
CA SER A 379 -0.09 -30.63 2.98
C SER A 379 0.80 -30.31 4.19
N THR A 380 0.43 -30.83 5.36
CA THR A 380 1.22 -30.78 6.60
C THR A 380 1.77 -32.14 7.02
N ASP A 381 1.38 -33.22 6.33
CA ASP A 381 1.73 -34.60 6.64
C ASP A 381 2.57 -35.28 5.54
N TYR A 382 2.65 -34.71 4.33
CA TYR A 382 3.47 -35.22 3.23
C TYR A 382 4.97 -35.19 3.54
N GLN A 383 5.61 -36.35 3.40
CA GLN A 383 7.05 -36.52 3.62
C GLN A 383 7.83 -36.57 2.30
N SER A 384 7.53 -37.55 1.45
CA SER A 384 8.15 -37.77 0.13
C SER A 384 7.40 -38.87 -0.64
N GLY A 385 7.73 -39.05 -1.92
CA GLY A 385 7.22 -40.15 -2.74
C GLY A 385 5.84 -39.88 -3.33
N ASP A 386 4.91 -40.81 -3.15
CA ASP A 386 3.56 -40.73 -3.71
C ASP A 386 2.70 -39.70 -2.95
N PRO A 387 2.15 -38.66 -3.60
CA PRO A 387 1.26 -37.67 -2.98
C PRO A 387 0.01 -38.28 -2.35
N ALA A 388 -0.44 -39.46 -2.81
CA ALA A 388 -1.58 -40.17 -2.23
C ALA A 388 -1.32 -40.69 -0.80
N SER A 389 -0.06 -40.69 -0.35
CA SER A 389 0.30 -41.04 1.04
C SER A 389 -0.03 -39.96 2.07
N ALA A 390 -0.52 -38.79 1.64
CA ALA A 390 -0.73 -37.63 2.48
C ALA A 390 -2.05 -36.91 2.15
N THR A 391 -2.45 -36.00 3.04
CA THR A 391 -3.65 -35.19 2.85
C THR A 391 -3.29 -33.86 2.19
N TRP A 392 -3.99 -33.54 1.10
CA TRP A 392 -3.82 -32.29 0.36
C TRP A 392 -5.08 -31.44 0.46
N THR A 393 -4.93 -30.22 1.00
CA THR A 393 -6.01 -29.23 1.08
C THR A 393 -5.85 -28.21 -0.05
N PRO A 394 -6.85 -27.99 -0.91
CA PRO A 394 -6.81 -26.93 -1.91
C PRO A 394 -6.70 -25.55 -1.26
N LEU A 395 -5.81 -24.71 -1.79
CA LEU A 395 -5.69 -23.30 -1.41
C LEU A 395 -6.58 -22.44 -2.29
N THR A 396 -7.19 -21.42 -1.70
CA THR A 396 -7.87 -20.36 -2.46
C THR A 396 -6.94 -19.17 -2.60
N LEU A 397 -6.52 -18.87 -3.83
CA LEU A 397 -5.71 -17.69 -4.13
C LEU A 397 -6.60 -16.49 -4.46
N SER A 398 -6.08 -15.29 -4.21
CA SER A 398 -6.69 -14.01 -4.56
C SER A 398 -6.98 -13.88 -6.06
N GLN A 399 -6.17 -14.54 -6.89
CA GLN A 399 -6.35 -14.59 -8.33
C GLN A 399 -5.80 -15.90 -8.91
N TYR A 400 -6.53 -16.45 -9.88
CA TYR A 400 -6.07 -17.52 -10.77
C TYR A 400 -6.12 -17.05 -12.23
N PRO A 401 -5.30 -17.61 -13.14
CA PRO A 401 -5.36 -17.28 -14.55
C PRO A 401 -6.71 -17.69 -15.16
N ALA A 402 -7.20 -16.92 -16.12
CA ALA A 402 -8.52 -17.13 -16.74
C ALA A 402 -8.63 -18.44 -17.53
N GLY A 403 -7.50 -18.99 -17.97
CA GLY A 403 -7.44 -20.24 -18.74
C GLY A 403 -7.57 -20.09 -20.25
N SER A 404 -7.58 -18.85 -20.75
CA SER A 404 -7.83 -18.50 -22.16
C SER A 404 -6.72 -17.67 -22.82
N ASP A 405 -5.67 -17.32 -22.08
CA ASP A 405 -4.55 -16.53 -22.58
C ASP A 405 -3.25 -16.87 -21.83
N TRP A 406 -2.15 -16.21 -22.21
CA TRP A 406 -0.85 -16.37 -21.56
C TRP A 406 -0.51 -15.22 -20.61
N LYS A 407 -1.53 -14.49 -20.14
CA LYS A 407 -1.31 -13.37 -19.23
C LYS A 407 -0.99 -13.93 -17.85
N PHE A 408 0.23 -13.67 -17.40
CA PHE A 408 0.62 -13.97 -16.03
C PHE A 408 -0.20 -13.13 -15.05
N VAL A 409 -0.69 -13.80 -14.00
CA VAL A 409 -1.34 -13.18 -12.86
C VAL A 409 -0.67 -13.68 -11.59
N THR A 410 -0.61 -12.82 -10.57
CA THR A 410 -0.06 -13.17 -9.26
C THR A 410 -1.19 -13.60 -8.35
N GLY A 411 -1.18 -14.87 -7.94
CA GLY A 411 -2.10 -15.39 -6.93
C GLY A 411 -1.47 -15.37 -5.55
N THR A 412 -2.16 -14.81 -4.57
CA THR A 412 -1.70 -14.74 -3.17
C THR A 412 -2.71 -15.36 -2.21
N THR A 413 -2.25 -15.93 -1.10
CA THR A 413 -3.16 -16.39 -0.03
C THR A 413 -2.48 -16.39 1.33
N SER A 414 -3.29 -16.28 2.40
CA SER A 414 -2.77 -16.40 3.75
C SER A 414 -2.53 -17.87 4.11
N LEU A 415 -1.36 -18.15 4.68
CA LEU A 415 -1.00 -19.45 5.25
C LEU A 415 -1.08 -19.43 6.78
N ASN A 416 -1.72 -18.42 7.37
CA ASN A 416 -1.73 -18.22 8.83
C ASN A 416 -2.33 -19.41 9.60
N THR A 417 -3.23 -20.18 9.00
CA THR A 417 -3.79 -21.43 9.56
C THR A 417 -2.74 -22.53 9.75
N TYR A 418 -1.61 -22.45 9.05
CA TYR A 418 -0.54 -23.44 9.06
C TYR A 418 0.70 -23.00 9.85
N LYS A 419 0.63 -21.86 10.55
CA LYS A 419 1.69 -21.43 11.47
C LYS A 419 1.99 -22.51 12.51
N GLY A 420 3.24 -22.60 12.93
CA GLY A 420 3.67 -23.63 13.87
C GLY A 420 3.92 -25.00 13.24
N LYS A 421 3.74 -25.16 11.91
CA LYS A 421 3.90 -26.43 11.20
C LYS A 421 4.98 -26.34 10.12
N LYS A 422 5.46 -27.51 9.69
CA LYS A 422 6.14 -27.66 8.40
C LYS A 422 5.11 -28.02 7.34
N ILE A 423 5.21 -27.39 6.18
CA ILE A 423 4.24 -27.55 5.09
C ILE A 423 4.92 -27.95 3.79
N ARG A 424 4.10 -28.43 2.85
CA ARG A 424 4.43 -28.68 1.45
C ARG A 424 3.35 -28.05 0.61
N ILE A 425 3.73 -27.31 -0.44
CA ILE A 425 2.79 -26.76 -1.41
C ILE A 425 3.02 -27.48 -2.74
N ALA A 426 1.94 -27.85 -3.41
CA ALA A 426 2.01 -28.53 -4.68
C ALA A 426 1.10 -27.89 -5.74
N PHE A 427 1.61 -27.91 -6.98
CA PHE A 427 0.85 -27.59 -8.19
C PHE A 427 0.37 -28.90 -8.79
N HIS A 428 -0.91 -29.18 -8.60
CA HIS A 428 -1.56 -30.41 -9.03
C HIS A 428 -2.20 -30.20 -10.40
N TYR A 429 -1.69 -30.92 -11.39
CA TYR A 429 -2.13 -30.87 -12.78
C TYR A 429 -2.88 -32.13 -13.18
N LYS A 430 -4.01 -31.95 -13.87
CA LYS A 430 -4.79 -33.00 -14.51
C LYS A 430 -5.15 -32.61 -15.94
N SER A 431 -5.32 -33.62 -16.78
CA SER A 431 -5.86 -33.49 -18.13
C SER A 431 -6.73 -34.69 -18.50
N THR A 432 -7.50 -34.53 -19.57
CA THR A 432 -8.27 -35.60 -20.22
C THR A 432 -7.99 -35.59 -21.71
N SER A 433 -8.52 -36.59 -22.44
CA SER A 433 -8.49 -36.58 -23.91
C SER A 433 -9.30 -35.43 -24.52
N ALA A 434 -10.21 -34.80 -23.78
CA ALA A 434 -10.99 -33.65 -24.24
C ALA A 434 -10.29 -32.32 -23.95
N CYS A 435 -9.56 -32.20 -22.83
CA CYS A 435 -8.95 -30.95 -22.41
C CYS A 435 -7.61 -31.21 -21.69
N ALA A 436 -6.53 -30.64 -22.24
CA ALA A 436 -5.22 -30.58 -21.61
C ALA A 436 -4.76 -29.12 -21.57
N PRO A 437 -5.20 -28.33 -20.57
CA PRO A 437 -4.72 -26.96 -20.45
C PRO A 437 -3.21 -26.97 -20.27
N THR A 438 -2.55 -25.89 -20.68
CA THR A 438 -1.11 -25.73 -20.41
C THR A 438 -0.95 -24.69 -19.32
N TRP A 439 -0.25 -25.05 -18.26
CA TRP A 439 -0.10 -24.24 -17.05
C TRP A 439 1.37 -23.91 -16.81
N GLU A 440 1.66 -22.63 -16.62
CA GLU A 440 2.98 -22.10 -16.32
C GLU A 440 3.02 -21.49 -14.93
N VAL A 441 4.11 -21.73 -14.21
CA VAL A 441 4.31 -21.30 -12.82
C VAL A 441 5.69 -20.67 -12.65
N LYS A 442 5.72 -19.50 -11.98
CA LYS A 442 6.92 -18.70 -11.71
C LYS A 442 6.86 -18.02 -10.35
N ASN A 443 8.01 -17.51 -9.89
CA ASN A 443 8.11 -16.57 -8.77
C ASN A 443 7.38 -17.06 -7.50
N PHE A 444 7.59 -18.33 -7.14
CA PHE A 444 7.03 -18.91 -5.93
C PHE A 444 7.71 -18.33 -4.70
N THR A 445 6.92 -17.75 -3.80
CA THR A 445 7.40 -17.17 -2.55
C THR A 445 6.47 -17.56 -1.41
N VAL A 446 7.07 -18.04 -0.31
CA VAL A 446 6.42 -18.08 0.99
C VAL A 446 7.15 -17.09 1.90
N GLU A 447 6.41 -16.15 2.48
CA GLU A 447 6.93 -15.06 3.33
C GLU A 447 6.08 -14.85 4.59
#